data_AF-A0A2V9WQ29-F1
#
_entry.id   AF-A0A2V9WQ29-F1
#
_cell.length_a   1.000
_cell.length_b   1.000
_cell.length_c   1.000
_cell.angle_alpha   90.00
_cell.angle_beta   90.00
_cell.angle_gamma   90.00
#
_symmetry.space_group_name_H-M   'P 1'
#
loop_
_entity.id
_entity.type
_entity.pdbx_description
1 polymer ?
#
loop_
_entity_poly.entity_id
_entity_poly.type
_entity_poly.pdbx_seq_one_letter_code
_entity_poly.pdbx_strand_id
1 'polypeptide(L)'
;MPGKVAKIGTFSDWVGLFNDWRKDIGIDSREIDAFHFDTLYGAIDTEEIEFGSYKGRRKWENLRQMPTQQMRDALMNMIVYQGDTEFASVEQQRNLLENAPTDWDRRAILRVMIEEMRHGWQMCALLVDHFGYSGKVEAQKMLERRSFENKRLLGAFNVDVDNWMDFFTYTDFVDRDGKFQLQMLKYSAFAPLGRSMSYMLREEAFHMGTGNDGLRRIVAAGVIPAWLIQKYLNKWISSSYDLFGTDHSSSAHWAYVWGVKGRYDEPKNDKTADLDDLNDYNRHLYRDEVAGLIARFNSALKPGEPKLYAPDIKFNREIGRWAGLKFHAQTGEPLDDRAYEEHLLEYMPSAEDKKLLLDIIGSEKKWIVEKEGARDPLETIGEVRKSAINL
;
A
#
# COMPACT_ATOMS: atom_id res chain seq x y z
N MET A 1 32.61 -15.44 9.03
CA MET A 1 31.62 -15.81 8.00
C MET A 1 30.28 -15.28 8.46
N PRO A 2 29.53 -14.51 7.65
CA PRO A 2 28.15 -14.20 8.00
C PRO A 2 27.42 -15.53 8.19
N GLY A 3 26.73 -15.68 9.32
CA GLY A 3 26.12 -16.94 9.74
C GLY A 3 25.20 -17.49 8.66
N LYS A 4 25.27 -18.81 8.41
CA LYS A 4 24.32 -19.49 7.52
C LYS A 4 22.91 -19.13 7.97
N VAL A 5 22.17 -18.39 7.15
CA VAL A 5 20.74 -18.21 7.39
C VAL A 5 20.12 -19.61 7.39
N ALA A 6 19.44 -19.96 8.48
CA ALA A 6 18.82 -21.27 8.62
C ALA A 6 17.79 -21.44 7.49
N LYS A 7 17.97 -22.46 6.65
CA LYS A 7 16.98 -22.80 5.63
C LYS A 7 15.70 -23.25 6.33
N ILE A 8 14.58 -22.59 6.05
CA ILE A 8 13.29 -23.01 6.61
C ILE A 8 12.84 -24.34 5.99
N GLY A 9 12.47 -25.31 6.84
CA GLY A 9 11.94 -26.61 6.43
C GLY A 9 10.41 -26.65 6.45
N THR A 10 9.79 -25.87 7.34
CA THR A 10 8.35 -25.82 7.62
C THR A 10 7.87 -24.37 7.76
N PHE A 11 6.55 -24.16 7.78
CA PHE A 11 5.98 -22.86 8.11
C PHE A 11 6.33 -22.44 9.54
N SER A 12 6.42 -23.40 10.49
CA SER A 12 6.86 -23.14 11.86
C SER A 12 8.28 -22.56 11.94
N ASP A 13 9.18 -23.00 11.07
CA ASP A 13 10.54 -22.42 11.01
C ASP A 13 10.49 -20.97 10.51
N TRP A 14 9.61 -20.68 9.54
CA TRP A 14 9.37 -19.32 9.07
C TRP A 14 8.76 -18.43 10.16
N VAL A 15 7.84 -18.94 10.99
CA VAL A 15 7.30 -18.21 12.16
C VAL A 15 8.43 -17.81 13.13
N GLY A 16 9.44 -18.68 13.31
CA GLY A 16 10.65 -18.32 14.05
C GLY A 16 11.37 -17.11 13.46
N LEU A 17 11.62 -17.12 12.14
CA LEU A 17 12.24 -15.99 11.45
C LEU A 17 11.40 -14.72 11.51
N PHE A 18 10.07 -14.83 11.45
CA PHE A 18 9.16 -13.68 11.58
C PHE A 18 9.28 -13.03 12.95
N ASN A 19 9.38 -13.83 14.02
CA ASN A 19 9.58 -13.31 15.37
C ASN A 19 10.96 -12.65 15.54
N ASP A 20 12.01 -13.22 14.94
CA ASP A 20 13.34 -12.61 14.94
C ASP A 20 13.34 -11.29 14.16
N TRP A 21 12.71 -11.26 12.98
CA TRP A 21 12.53 -10.05 12.18
C TRP A 21 11.82 -8.93 12.97
N ARG A 22 10.71 -9.23 13.66
CA ARG A 22 9.98 -8.25 14.48
C ARG A 22 10.89 -7.61 15.54
N LYS A 23 11.70 -8.42 16.22
CA LYS A 23 12.68 -7.95 17.23
C LYS A 23 13.77 -7.10 16.60
N ASP A 24 14.31 -7.54 15.47
CA ASP A 24 15.38 -6.83 14.75
C ASP A 24 14.95 -5.43 14.30
N ILE A 25 13.67 -5.26 13.93
CA ILE A 25 13.12 -3.96 13.53
C ILE A 25 12.56 -3.16 14.72
N GLY A 26 12.68 -3.63 15.95
CA GLY A 26 12.25 -2.91 17.16
C GLY A 26 10.73 -2.93 17.41
N ILE A 27 9.99 -3.83 16.76
CA ILE A 27 8.53 -3.95 16.86
C ILE A 27 8.18 -5.16 17.76
N ASP A 28 8.44 -5.02 19.06
CA ASP A 28 8.29 -6.07 20.08
C ASP A 28 7.57 -5.51 21.33
N SER A 29 6.29 -5.17 21.19
CA SER A 29 5.46 -4.66 22.29
C SER A 29 4.56 -5.75 22.86
N ARG A 30 4.15 -5.59 24.13
CA ARG A 30 3.24 -6.54 24.80
C ARG A 30 1.91 -6.67 24.06
N GLU A 31 1.44 -5.57 23.47
CA GLU A 31 0.22 -5.56 22.65
C GLU A 31 0.35 -6.45 21.41
N ILE A 32 1.50 -6.45 20.74
CA ILE A 32 1.75 -7.31 19.57
C ILE A 32 1.93 -8.76 20.00
N ASP A 33 2.64 -9.02 21.11
CA ASP A 33 2.81 -10.38 21.63
C ASP A 33 1.51 -11.02 22.11
N ALA A 34 0.54 -10.19 22.53
CA ALA A 34 -0.81 -10.64 22.85
C ALA A 34 -1.64 -10.97 21.60
N PHE A 35 -1.22 -10.49 20.41
CA PHE A 35 -1.92 -10.75 19.17
C PHE A 35 -1.56 -12.13 18.61
N HIS A 36 -2.59 -12.90 18.24
CA HIS A 36 -2.40 -14.19 17.58
C HIS A 36 -2.39 -14.01 16.07
N PHE A 37 -1.21 -14.13 15.46
CA PHE A 37 -1.07 -14.16 14.00
C PHE A 37 -1.59 -15.48 13.44
N ASP A 38 -2.51 -15.39 12.50
CA ASP A 38 -3.11 -16.54 11.80
C ASP A 38 -3.39 -16.19 10.34
N THR A 39 -3.52 -17.22 9.49
CA THR A 39 -3.96 -17.08 8.11
C THR A 39 -5.48 -16.96 8.06
N LEU A 40 -5.99 -15.80 7.64
CA LEU A 40 -7.43 -15.54 7.56
C LEU A 40 -7.85 -15.44 6.09
N TYR A 41 -8.54 -16.48 5.63
CA TYR A 41 -9.03 -16.56 4.26
C TYR A 41 -10.50 -16.15 4.19
N GLY A 42 -10.83 -15.24 3.27
CA GLY A 42 -12.20 -14.84 2.96
C GLY A 42 -12.89 -15.79 1.98
N ALA A 43 -14.17 -15.53 1.72
CA ALA A 43 -14.89 -16.19 0.64
C ALA A 43 -14.47 -15.61 -0.73
N ILE A 44 -14.53 -16.44 -1.77
CA ILE A 44 -14.52 -15.99 -3.17
C ILE A 44 -15.96 -15.76 -3.62
N ASP A 45 -16.16 -14.80 -4.52
CA ASP A 45 -17.51 -14.42 -4.99
C ASP A 45 -18.12 -15.51 -5.90
N THR A 46 -17.29 -16.28 -6.60
CA THR A 46 -17.69 -17.39 -7.49
C THR A 46 -16.60 -18.45 -7.60
N GLU A 47 -16.99 -19.70 -7.90
CA GLU A 47 -16.07 -20.80 -8.23
C GLU A 47 -15.57 -20.76 -9.68
N GLU A 48 -16.12 -19.86 -10.52
CA GLU A 48 -15.76 -19.74 -11.93
C GLU A 48 -14.74 -18.62 -12.16
N ILE A 49 -13.86 -18.79 -13.14
CA ILE A 49 -12.93 -17.76 -13.62
C ILE A 49 -13.73 -16.72 -14.39
N GLU A 50 -13.55 -15.44 -14.05
CA GLU A 50 -14.46 -14.36 -14.45
C GLU A 50 -14.01 -13.60 -15.72
N PHE A 51 -12.71 -13.65 -16.03
CA PHE A 51 -12.08 -12.93 -17.14
C PHE A 51 -10.91 -13.71 -17.76
N GLY A 52 -10.37 -13.20 -18.87
CA GLY A 52 -9.27 -13.83 -19.61
C GLY A 52 -9.67 -15.09 -20.39
N SER A 53 -8.68 -15.78 -20.93
CA SER A 53 -8.83 -16.94 -21.82
C SER A 53 -9.43 -18.18 -21.14
N TYR A 54 -9.44 -18.21 -19.81
CA TYR A 54 -9.99 -19.31 -19.02
C TYR A 54 -11.37 -18.99 -18.43
N LYS A 55 -11.99 -17.86 -18.81
CA LYS A 55 -13.33 -17.45 -18.37
C LYS A 55 -14.36 -18.59 -18.49
N GLY A 56 -15.19 -18.75 -17.46
CA GLY A 56 -16.24 -19.77 -17.37
C GLY A 56 -15.74 -21.17 -16.96
N ARG A 57 -14.43 -21.37 -16.77
CA ARG A 57 -13.89 -22.59 -16.16
C ARG A 57 -13.87 -22.47 -14.65
N ARG A 58 -13.77 -23.60 -13.93
CA ARG A 58 -13.53 -23.59 -12.48
C ARG A 58 -12.19 -22.94 -12.13
N LYS A 59 -12.16 -22.13 -11.06
CA LYS A 59 -10.93 -21.60 -10.46
C LYS A 59 -10.03 -22.74 -9.99
N TRP A 60 -8.72 -22.49 -9.98
CA TRP A 60 -7.69 -23.42 -9.58
C TRP A 60 -7.49 -23.40 -8.07
N GLU A 61 -7.63 -24.55 -7.43
CA GLU A 61 -7.40 -24.79 -6.00
C GLU A 61 -5.94 -25.16 -5.70
N ASN A 62 -5.18 -25.58 -6.71
CA ASN A 62 -3.77 -25.89 -6.57
C ASN A 62 -2.99 -25.70 -7.88
N LEU A 63 -1.67 -25.57 -7.77
CA LEU A 63 -0.79 -25.28 -8.91
C LEU A 63 -0.80 -26.35 -10.01
N ARG A 64 -1.21 -27.60 -9.73
CA ARG A 64 -1.28 -28.65 -10.76
C ARG A 64 -2.41 -28.42 -11.76
N GLN A 65 -3.41 -27.62 -11.39
CA GLN A 65 -4.51 -27.25 -12.26
C GLN A 65 -4.14 -26.06 -13.18
N MET A 66 -3.06 -25.34 -12.87
CA MET A 66 -2.53 -24.26 -13.71
C MET A 66 -1.76 -24.86 -14.92
N PRO A 67 -2.13 -24.53 -16.17
CA PRO A 67 -1.62 -25.23 -17.35
C PRO A 67 -0.12 -25.17 -17.59
N THR A 68 0.55 -24.04 -17.31
CA THR A 68 1.97 -23.86 -17.68
C THR A 68 2.84 -23.46 -16.49
N GLN A 69 4.15 -23.71 -16.59
CA GLN A 69 5.11 -23.28 -15.58
C GLN A 69 5.22 -21.75 -15.51
N GLN A 70 5.18 -21.07 -16.65
CA GLN A 70 5.22 -19.61 -16.72
C GLN A 70 4.08 -18.95 -15.94
N MET A 71 2.87 -19.50 -15.99
CA MET A 71 1.73 -19.01 -15.20
C MET A 71 1.97 -19.16 -13.70
N ARG A 72 2.56 -20.29 -13.28
CA ARG A 72 2.91 -20.55 -11.87
C ARG A 72 3.99 -19.59 -11.39
N ASP A 73 5.03 -19.37 -12.20
CA ASP A 73 6.12 -18.45 -11.86
C ASP A 73 5.64 -17.00 -11.76
N ALA A 74 4.78 -16.58 -12.69
CA ALA A 74 4.16 -15.25 -12.64
C ALA A 74 3.27 -15.06 -11.41
N LEU A 75 2.46 -16.06 -11.07
CA LEU A 75 1.65 -16.05 -9.84
C LEU A 75 2.54 -15.96 -8.58
N MET A 76 3.61 -16.74 -8.52
CA MET A 76 4.58 -16.67 -7.41
C MET A 76 5.16 -15.27 -7.28
N ASN A 77 5.61 -14.69 -8.39
CA ASN A 77 6.16 -13.33 -8.40
C ASN A 77 5.14 -12.30 -7.89
N MET A 78 3.86 -12.39 -8.29
CA MET A 78 2.83 -11.48 -7.77
C MET A 78 2.65 -11.60 -6.26
N ILE A 79 2.60 -12.83 -5.73
CA ILE A 79 2.48 -13.06 -4.28
C ILE A 79 3.70 -12.50 -3.54
N VAL A 80 4.91 -12.65 -4.10
CA VAL A 80 6.14 -12.13 -3.50
C VAL A 80 6.15 -10.61 -3.49
N TYR A 81 5.79 -9.95 -4.59
CA TYR A 81 5.77 -8.49 -4.64
C TYR A 81 4.71 -7.90 -3.71
N GLN A 82 3.51 -8.49 -3.65
CA GLN A 82 2.49 -8.10 -2.67
C GLN A 82 2.96 -8.35 -1.24
N GLY A 83 3.52 -9.52 -0.92
CA GLY A 83 3.97 -9.81 0.44
C GLY A 83 5.14 -8.94 0.89
N ASP A 84 5.99 -8.48 -0.03
CA ASP A 84 7.15 -7.65 0.30
C ASP A 84 6.74 -6.25 0.77
N THR A 85 5.63 -5.70 0.27
CA THR A 85 5.13 -4.38 0.67
C THR A 85 4.70 -4.37 2.12
N GLU A 86 4.11 -5.46 2.60
CA GLU A 86 3.50 -5.51 3.93
C GLU A 86 4.56 -5.47 5.03
N PHE A 87 5.71 -6.12 4.82
CA PHE A 87 6.84 -6.00 5.76
C PHE A 87 7.56 -4.66 5.62
N ALA A 88 7.59 -4.10 4.40
CA ALA A 88 8.23 -2.82 4.16
C ALA A 88 7.51 -1.66 4.85
N SER A 89 6.17 -1.63 4.81
CA SER A 89 5.36 -0.58 5.43
C SER A 89 5.59 -0.52 6.94
N VAL A 90 5.65 -1.68 7.62
CA VAL A 90 5.98 -1.80 9.04
C VAL A 90 7.38 -1.23 9.33
N GLU A 91 8.37 -1.58 8.51
CA GLU A 91 9.74 -1.09 8.67
C GLU A 91 9.85 0.42 8.45
N GLN A 92 9.15 0.98 7.44
CA GLN A 92 9.16 2.41 7.15
C GLN A 92 8.58 3.22 8.31
N GLN A 93 7.55 2.70 8.96
CA GLN A 93 6.75 3.42 9.96
C GLN A 93 7.22 3.21 11.41
N ARG A 94 8.17 2.29 11.64
CA ARG A 94 8.53 1.76 12.99
C ARG A 94 8.82 2.80 14.07
N ASN A 95 9.44 3.93 13.70
CA ASN A 95 9.89 4.94 14.66
C ASN A 95 8.75 5.88 15.13
N LEU A 96 7.58 5.83 14.48
CA LEU A 96 6.47 6.74 14.79
C LEU A 96 5.73 6.38 16.08
N LEU A 97 5.89 5.16 16.59
CA LEU A 97 5.31 4.74 17.87
C LEU A 97 5.81 5.59 19.05
N GLU A 98 7.01 6.17 18.95
CA GLU A 98 7.65 6.95 20.01
C GLU A 98 7.14 8.38 20.13
N ASN A 99 6.50 8.92 19.08
CA ASN A 99 6.15 10.33 18.97
C ASN A 99 4.70 10.57 18.51
N ALA A 100 3.80 9.63 18.81
CA ALA A 100 2.39 9.73 18.44
C ALA A 100 1.69 10.99 18.99
N PRO A 101 0.83 11.66 18.21
CA PRO A 101 0.13 12.86 18.67
C PRO A 101 -0.83 12.59 19.82
N THR A 102 -1.44 11.40 19.84
CA THR A 102 -2.33 10.94 20.90
C THR A 102 -2.14 9.44 21.13
N ASP A 103 -2.61 8.90 22.28
CA ASP A 103 -2.61 7.43 22.48
C ASP A 103 -3.55 6.73 21.49
N TRP A 104 -4.61 7.39 21.03
CA TRP A 104 -5.47 6.84 19.97
C TRP A 104 -4.68 6.67 18.68
N ASP A 105 -3.92 7.69 18.26
CA ASP A 105 -3.10 7.64 17.06
C ASP A 105 -1.99 6.58 17.19
N ARG A 106 -1.36 6.47 18.37
CA ARG A 106 -0.38 5.40 18.69
C ARG A 106 -0.99 4.01 18.52
N ARG A 107 -2.22 3.80 19.02
CA ARG A 107 -2.94 2.52 18.88
C ARG A 107 -3.39 2.28 17.45
N ALA A 108 -3.70 3.32 16.69
CA ALA A 108 -4.11 3.21 15.29
C ALA A 108 -2.93 2.73 14.42
N ILE A 109 -1.75 3.36 14.51
CA ILE A 109 -0.57 2.90 13.78
C ILE A 109 -0.14 1.49 14.23
N LEU A 110 -0.24 1.18 15.52
CA LEU A 110 0.09 -0.15 16.02
C LEU A 110 -0.84 -1.22 15.44
N ARG A 111 -2.13 -0.91 15.30
CA ARG A 111 -3.08 -1.76 14.60
C ARG A 111 -2.68 -1.94 13.13
N VAL A 112 -2.41 -0.86 12.40
CA VAL A 112 -1.96 -0.92 11.00
C VAL A 112 -0.76 -1.86 10.89
N MET A 113 0.27 -1.67 11.72
CA MET A 113 1.45 -2.55 11.72
C MET A 113 1.11 -4.03 11.97
N ILE A 114 0.19 -4.33 12.89
CA ILE A 114 -0.25 -5.71 13.16
C ILE A 114 -0.98 -6.30 11.95
N GLU A 115 -1.89 -5.55 11.35
CA GLU A 115 -2.66 -5.95 10.17
C GLU A 115 -1.71 -6.18 8.98
N GLU A 116 -0.72 -5.30 8.74
CA GLU A 116 0.30 -5.49 7.69
C GLU A 116 1.23 -6.69 7.94
N MET A 117 1.65 -6.91 9.19
CA MET A 117 2.39 -8.13 9.53
C MET A 117 1.58 -9.40 9.24
N ARG A 118 0.27 -9.36 9.46
CA ARG A 118 -0.66 -10.47 9.16
C ARG A 118 -0.90 -10.62 7.66
N HIS A 119 -0.90 -9.54 6.89
CA HIS A 119 -0.91 -9.55 5.43
C HIS A 119 0.32 -10.27 4.87
N GLY A 120 1.52 -9.89 5.31
CA GLY A 120 2.77 -10.54 4.93
C GLY A 120 2.80 -12.02 5.34
N TRP A 121 2.29 -12.34 6.53
CA TRP A 121 2.11 -13.72 7.01
C TRP A 121 1.26 -14.57 6.05
N GLN A 122 0.12 -14.05 5.59
CA GLN A 122 -0.74 -14.75 4.64
C GLN A 122 -0.08 -14.98 3.28
N MET A 123 0.70 -14.01 2.78
CA MET A 123 1.44 -14.18 1.53
C MET A 123 2.53 -15.26 1.68
N CYS A 124 3.25 -15.25 2.80
CA CYS A 124 4.23 -16.30 3.12
C CYS A 124 3.60 -17.68 3.26
N ALA A 125 2.42 -17.78 3.88
CA ALA A 125 1.68 -19.04 3.98
C ALA A 125 1.31 -19.59 2.59
N LEU A 126 0.77 -18.75 1.70
CA LEU A 126 0.49 -19.15 0.31
C LEU A 126 1.74 -19.67 -0.41
N LEU A 127 2.88 -19.00 -0.23
CA LEU A 127 4.15 -19.43 -0.82
C LEU A 127 4.58 -20.80 -0.28
N VAL A 128 4.60 -20.96 1.05
CA VAL A 128 5.08 -22.18 1.70
C VAL A 128 4.16 -23.37 1.40
N ASP A 129 2.85 -23.17 1.38
CA ASP A 129 1.85 -24.22 1.19
C ASP A 129 1.72 -24.68 -0.27
N HIS A 130 1.86 -23.76 -1.23
CA HIS A 130 1.58 -24.07 -2.63
C HIS A 130 2.82 -24.19 -3.52
N PHE A 131 3.93 -23.51 -3.21
CA PHE A 131 5.09 -23.40 -4.12
C PHE A 131 6.31 -24.23 -3.69
N GLY A 132 6.17 -25.07 -2.67
CA GLY A 132 7.20 -26.02 -2.25
C GLY A 132 8.51 -25.33 -1.84
N TYR A 133 9.65 -25.81 -2.36
CA TYR A 133 10.95 -25.26 -1.97
C TYR A 133 11.15 -23.80 -2.41
N SER A 134 10.74 -23.45 -3.63
CA SER A 134 10.87 -22.08 -4.15
C SER A 134 10.05 -21.10 -3.32
N GLY A 135 8.83 -21.46 -2.94
CA GLY A 135 7.99 -20.64 -2.07
C GLY A 135 8.62 -20.37 -0.71
N LYS A 136 9.22 -21.40 -0.08
CA LYS A 136 9.96 -21.24 1.18
C LYS A 136 11.13 -20.27 1.05
N VAL A 137 11.89 -20.35 -0.05
CA VAL A 137 13.02 -19.44 -0.30
C VAL A 137 12.53 -18.00 -0.42
N GLU A 138 11.44 -17.76 -1.17
CA GLU A 138 10.92 -16.39 -1.32
C GLU A 138 10.29 -15.84 -0.03
N ALA A 139 9.60 -16.69 0.75
CA ALA A 139 9.07 -16.33 2.06
C ALA A 139 10.17 -15.92 3.05
N GLN A 140 11.31 -16.61 3.01
CA GLN A 140 12.49 -16.26 3.80
C GLN A 140 13.08 -14.92 3.35
N LYS A 141 13.29 -14.72 2.03
CA LYS A 141 13.87 -13.48 1.49
C LYS A 141 13.04 -12.22 1.82
N MET A 142 11.72 -12.35 1.93
CA MET A 142 10.85 -11.23 2.35
C MET A 142 11.19 -10.71 3.75
N LEU A 143 11.64 -11.57 4.65
CA LEU A 143 12.10 -11.20 6.00
C LEU A 143 13.59 -10.84 6.06
N GLU A 144 14.34 -11.00 4.97
CA GLU A 144 15.77 -10.62 4.87
C GLU A 144 15.96 -9.23 4.24
N ARG A 145 15.02 -8.79 3.40
CA ARG A 145 15.04 -7.44 2.83
C ARG A 145 14.66 -6.41 3.89
N ARG A 146 15.22 -5.21 3.78
CA ARG A 146 15.03 -4.07 4.71
C ARG A 146 14.78 -2.79 3.91
N SER A 147 13.72 -2.06 4.23
CA SER A 147 13.42 -0.76 3.61
C SER A 147 14.53 0.26 3.84
N PHE A 148 15.04 0.34 5.08
CA PHE A 148 16.12 1.23 5.49
C PHE A 148 17.52 0.81 5.00
N GLU A 149 17.64 -0.29 4.25
CA GLU A 149 18.84 -0.66 3.49
C GLU A 149 18.62 -0.51 1.98
N ASN A 150 17.49 0.07 1.57
CA ASN A 150 17.06 0.21 0.19
C ASN A 150 16.99 -1.15 -0.56
N LYS A 151 16.48 -2.18 0.11
CA LYS A 151 16.44 -3.56 -0.41
C LYS A 151 15.04 -4.05 -0.76
N ARG A 152 13.98 -3.29 -0.48
CA ARG A 152 12.60 -3.67 -0.84
C ARG A 152 12.39 -3.60 -2.35
N LEU A 153 11.51 -4.45 -2.86
CA LEU A 153 11.37 -4.69 -4.31
C LEU A 153 10.79 -3.50 -5.07
N LEU A 154 9.97 -2.68 -4.40
CA LEU A 154 9.32 -1.51 -4.98
C LEU A 154 9.89 -0.23 -4.37
N GLY A 155 10.21 0.75 -5.22
CA GLY A 155 10.92 1.98 -4.82
C GLY A 155 10.22 2.76 -3.70
N ALA A 156 8.90 2.96 -3.80
CA ALA A 156 8.11 3.68 -2.80
C ALA A 156 8.20 3.06 -1.39
N PHE A 157 8.47 1.76 -1.30
CA PHE A 157 8.62 1.00 -0.06
C PHE A 157 10.03 1.06 0.54
N ASN A 158 10.93 1.84 -0.07
CA ASN A 158 12.23 2.23 0.48
C ASN A 158 12.29 3.73 0.83
N VAL A 159 11.22 4.50 0.61
CA VAL A 159 11.14 5.94 0.94
C VAL A 159 10.86 6.13 2.43
N ASP A 160 11.52 7.07 3.09
CA ASP A 160 11.31 7.27 4.53
C ASP A 160 9.88 7.77 4.86
N VAL A 161 9.30 7.17 5.90
CA VAL A 161 8.03 7.57 6.56
C VAL A 161 8.36 7.93 8.01
N ASP A 162 8.81 9.16 8.24
CA ASP A 162 9.49 9.53 9.49
C ASP A 162 8.81 10.66 10.29
N ASN A 163 7.62 11.07 9.85
CA ASN A 163 6.76 11.99 10.59
C ASN A 163 5.29 11.63 10.36
N TRP A 164 4.40 12.17 11.19
CA TRP A 164 2.98 11.83 11.14
C TRP A 164 2.25 12.36 9.90
N MET A 165 2.75 13.42 9.23
CA MET A 165 2.21 13.84 7.93
C MET A 165 2.51 12.78 6.87
N ASP A 166 3.75 12.27 6.82
CA ASP A 166 4.11 11.15 5.96
C ASP A 166 3.22 9.93 6.25
N PHE A 167 3.03 9.56 7.52
CA PHE A 167 2.17 8.41 7.85
C PHE A 167 0.73 8.56 7.37
N PHE A 168 0.08 9.70 7.63
CA PHE A 168 -1.31 9.88 7.22
C PHE A 168 -1.47 9.99 5.71
N THR A 169 -0.51 10.60 5.00
CA THR A 169 -0.51 10.62 3.54
C THR A 169 -0.19 9.25 2.94
N TYR A 170 0.77 8.52 3.50
CA TYR A 170 1.11 7.15 3.10
C TYR A 170 -0.10 6.23 3.26
N THR A 171 -0.71 6.19 4.44
CA THR A 171 -1.84 5.30 4.70
C THR A 171 -3.11 5.68 3.92
N ASP A 172 -3.27 6.93 3.49
CA ASP A 172 -4.40 7.30 2.61
C ASP A 172 -4.12 7.00 1.12
N PHE A 173 -2.86 7.04 0.67
CA PHE A 173 -2.54 7.02 -0.77
C PHE A 173 -1.67 5.85 -1.22
N VAL A 174 -0.74 5.35 -0.42
CA VAL A 174 0.07 4.15 -0.71
C VAL A 174 -0.73 2.89 -0.39
N ASP A 175 -1.34 2.79 0.79
CA ASP A 175 -2.24 1.66 1.14
C ASP A 175 -3.46 1.63 0.22
N ARG A 176 -3.84 2.77 -0.35
CA ARG A 176 -4.88 2.82 -1.39
C ARG A 176 -4.43 2.24 -2.71
N ASP A 177 -3.15 2.29 -3.09
CA ASP A 177 -2.65 1.42 -4.16
C ASP A 177 -2.83 -0.05 -3.74
N GLY A 178 -2.48 -0.41 -2.50
CA GLY A 178 -2.75 -1.72 -1.89
C GLY A 178 -4.21 -2.16 -2.10
N LYS A 179 -5.20 -1.35 -1.75
CA LYS A 179 -6.64 -1.57 -2.06
C LYS A 179 -6.86 -1.94 -3.53
N PHE A 180 -6.28 -1.19 -4.46
CA PHE A 180 -6.43 -1.45 -5.90
C PHE A 180 -5.78 -2.78 -6.29
N GLN A 181 -4.55 -3.06 -5.84
CA GLN A 181 -3.83 -4.30 -6.11
C GLN A 181 -4.60 -5.51 -5.58
N LEU A 182 -5.01 -5.48 -4.32
CA LEU A 182 -5.78 -6.53 -3.66
C LEU A 182 -7.13 -6.75 -4.34
N GLN A 183 -7.83 -5.67 -4.72
CA GLN A 183 -9.11 -5.76 -5.43
C GLN A 183 -8.96 -6.41 -6.81
N MET A 184 -7.92 -6.06 -7.56
CA MET A 184 -7.62 -6.69 -8.85
C MET A 184 -7.26 -8.18 -8.71
N LEU A 185 -6.55 -8.55 -7.64
CA LEU A 185 -6.14 -9.93 -7.34
C LEU A 185 -7.25 -10.77 -6.68
N LYS A 186 -8.25 -10.14 -6.05
CA LYS A 186 -9.41 -10.82 -5.45
C LYS A 186 -10.11 -11.74 -6.44
N TYR A 187 -10.18 -11.34 -7.70
CA TYR A 187 -10.83 -12.10 -8.78
C TYR A 187 -9.95 -13.17 -9.41
N SER A 188 -8.74 -13.41 -8.89
CA SER A 188 -7.78 -14.36 -9.44
C SER A 188 -8.39 -15.73 -9.74
N ALA A 189 -7.96 -16.32 -10.84
CA ALA A 189 -8.24 -17.69 -11.22
C ALA A 189 -7.59 -18.70 -10.25
N PHE A 190 -6.59 -18.30 -9.46
CA PHE A 190 -6.06 -19.10 -8.37
C PHE A 190 -6.84 -18.81 -7.08
N ALA A 191 -7.76 -19.70 -6.72
CA ALA A 191 -8.71 -19.52 -5.63
C ALA A 191 -8.04 -19.22 -4.27
N PRO A 192 -6.93 -19.88 -3.86
CA PRO A 192 -6.26 -19.55 -2.59
C PRO A 192 -5.81 -18.09 -2.50
N LEU A 193 -5.31 -17.51 -3.60
CA LEU A 193 -4.95 -16.10 -3.64
C LEU A 193 -6.20 -15.22 -3.49
N GLY A 194 -7.25 -15.48 -4.27
CA GLY A 194 -8.51 -14.70 -4.19
C GLY A 194 -9.12 -14.70 -2.78
N ARG A 195 -9.10 -15.84 -2.08
CA ARG A 195 -9.55 -15.91 -0.67
C ARG A 195 -8.72 -15.04 0.25
N SER A 196 -7.39 -15.02 0.09
CA SER A 196 -6.50 -14.19 0.90
C SER A 196 -6.80 -12.69 0.73
N MET A 197 -6.91 -12.23 -0.52
CA MET A 197 -7.20 -10.84 -0.85
C MET A 197 -8.57 -10.38 -0.28
N SER A 198 -9.60 -11.23 -0.36
CA SER A 198 -10.94 -10.95 0.17
C SER A 198 -10.95 -10.59 1.66
N TYR A 199 -10.04 -11.17 2.45
CA TYR A 199 -9.93 -10.84 3.86
C TYR A 199 -9.11 -9.57 4.08
N MET A 200 -7.94 -9.46 3.42
CA MET A 200 -7.06 -8.28 3.53
C MET A 200 -7.78 -6.97 3.18
N LEU A 201 -8.64 -6.98 2.15
CA LEU A 201 -9.49 -5.83 1.78
C LEU A 201 -10.44 -5.34 2.89
N ARG A 202 -10.69 -6.13 3.95
CA ARG A 202 -11.48 -5.69 5.11
C ARG A 202 -10.64 -4.92 6.11
N GLU A 203 -9.37 -5.27 6.24
CA GLU A 203 -8.41 -4.60 7.12
C GLU A 203 -7.85 -3.33 6.46
N GLU A 204 -7.57 -3.36 5.16
CA GLU A 204 -7.14 -2.19 4.38
C GLU A 204 -8.06 -0.97 4.56
N ALA A 205 -9.36 -1.22 4.76
CA ALA A 205 -10.36 -0.20 5.06
C ALA A 205 -10.02 0.64 6.30
N PHE A 206 -9.41 0.03 7.32
CA PHE A 206 -8.95 0.72 8.51
C PHE A 206 -7.71 1.56 8.22
N HIS A 207 -6.78 1.08 7.40
CA HIS A 207 -5.53 1.78 7.09
C HIS A 207 -5.82 3.09 6.36
N MET A 208 -6.54 3.00 5.22
CA MET A 208 -7.02 4.17 4.47
C MET A 208 -7.92 5.08 5.30
N GLY A 209 -8.76 4.52 6.16
CA GLY A 209 -9.59 5.30 7.08
C GLY A 209 -8.75 6.10 8.09
N THR A 210 -7.64 5.53 8.56
CA THR A 210 -6.70 6.19 9.48
C THR A 210 -5.98 7.34 8.80
N GLY A 211 -5.47 7.13 7.59
CA GLY A 211 -4.84 8.18 6.78
C GLY A 211 -5.80 9.32 6.46
N ASN A 212 -6.98 8.98 5.91
CA ASN A 212 -7.96 9.98 5.50
C ASN A 212 -8.49 10.81 6.68
N ASP A 213 -8.81 10.17 7.81
CA ASP A 213 -9.26 10.88 9.01
C ASP A 213 -8.14 11.72 9.62
N GLY A 214 -6.90 11.23 9.64
CA GLY A 214 -5.73 11.97 10.10
C GLY A 214 -5.51 13.25 9.29
N LEU A 215 -5.51 13.17 7.96
CA LEU A 215 -5.40 14.33 7.08
C LEU A 215 -6.55 15.32 7.30
N ARG A 216 -7.80 14.82 7.39
CA ARG A 216 -8.97 15.67 7.70
C ARG A 216 -8.81 16.40 9.04
N ARG A 217 -8.30 15.71 10.07
CA ARG A 217 -8.06 16.29 11.41
C ARG A 217 -6.95 17.33 11.40
N ILE A 218 -5.92 17.16 10.58
CA ILE A 218 -4.85 18.16 10.40
C ILE A 218 -5.39 19.39 9.68
N VAL A 219 -6.11 19.20 8.56
CA VAL A 219 -6.70 20.30 7.80
C VAL A 219 -7.69 21.10 8.66
N ALA A 220 -8.53 20.41 9.44
CA ALA A 220 -9.49 21.05 10.34
C ALA A 220 -8.83 21.84 11.49
N ALA A 221 -7.66 21.41 11.98
CA ALA A 221 -6.88 22.19 12.94
C ALA A 221 -6.31 23.46 12.30
N GLY A 222 -5.90 23.36 11.03
CA GLY A 222 -5.35 24.44 10.22
C GLY A 222 -4.10 25.11 10.82
N VAL A 223 -3.36 24.40 11.67
CA VAL A 223 -2.09 24.88 12.24
C VAL A 223 -0.97 24.68 11.22
N ILE A 224 -0.95 23.52 10.56
CA ILE A 224 -0.03 23.25 9.45
C ILE A 224 -0.60 23.96 8.20
N PRO A 225 0.18 24.83 7.54
CA PRO A 225 -0.33 25.59 6.41
C PRO A 225 -0.59 24.70 5.19
N ALA A 226 -1.65 25.00 4.44
CA ALA A 226 -2.08 24.17 3.30
C ALA A 226 -0.98 23.91 2.26
N TRP A 227 -0.09 24.87 2.01
CA TRP A 227 1.02 24.69 1.07
C TRP A 227 1.98 23.56 1.51
N LEU A 228 2.20 23.41 2.82
CA LEU A 228 3.07 22.37 3.36
C LEU A 228 2.39 21.01 3.25
N ILE A 229 1.09 20.93 3.56
CA ILE A 229 0.28 19.73 3.34
C ILE A 229 0.35 19.29 1.87
N GLN A 230 0.19 20.23 0.93
CA GLN A 230 0.23 19.96 -0.50
C GLN A 230 1.56 19.34 -0.96
N LYS A 231 2.70 19.73 -0.38
CA LYS A 231 3.99 19.11 -0.70
C LYS A 231 4.02 17.62 -0.35
N TYR A 232 3.46 17.22 0.79
CA TYR A 232 3.37 15.80 1.17
C TYR A 232 2.35 15.02 0.32
N LEU A 233 1.24 15.65 -0.08
CA LEU A 233 0.32 15.08 -1.07
C LEU A 233 1.04 14.82 -2.40
N ASN A 234 1.80 15.80 -2.89
CA ASN A 234 2.59 15.66 -4.12
C ASN A 234 3.60 14.50 -4.02
N LYS A 235 4.34 14.39 -2.91
CA LYS A 235 5.31 13.32 -2.65
C LYS A 235 4.68 11.93 -2.75
N TRP A 236 3.64 11.66 -1.95
CA TRP A 236 3.12 10.31 -1.83
C TRP A 236 2.21 9.90 -2.98
N ILE A 237 1.41 10.82 -3.52
CA ILE A 237 0.50 10.50 -4.62
C ILE A 237 1.29 10.24 -5.92
N SER A 238 2.32 11.04 -6.21
CA SER A 238 3.18 10.77 -7.38
C SER A 238 3.91 9.44 -7.26
N SER A 239 4.42 9.10 -6.07
CA SER A 239 5.02 7.80 -5.78
C SER A 239 4.03 6.64 -5.99
N SER A 240 2.78 6.79 -5.55
CA SER A 240 1.73 5.79 -5.75
C SER A 240 1.36 5.58 -7.22
N TYR A 241 1.48 6.60 -8.08
CA TYR A 241 1.25 6.42 -9.52
C TYR A 241 2.24 5.42 -10.14
N ASP A 242 3.48 5.37 -9.65
CA ASP A 242 4.49 4.44 -10.15
C ASP A 242 4.27 2.99 -9.72
N LEU A 243 3.55 2.75 -8.61
CA LEU A 243 3.24 1.40 -8.11
C LEU A 243 2.38 0.58 -9.09
N PHE A 244 1.62 1.23 -9.97
CA PHE A 244 0.87 0.57 -11.05
C PHE A 244 1.78 0.00 -12.16
N GLY A 245 3.06 0.36 -12.23
CA GLY A 245 4.02 -0.15 -13.22
C GLY A 245 3.99 0.56 -14.57
N THR A 246 4.64 0.01 -15.60
CA THR A 246 4.67 0.63 -16.94
C THR A 246 3.29 0.63 -17.60
N ASP A 247 2.98 1.66 -18.38
CA ASP A 247 1.70 1.83 -19.10
C ASP A 247 1.41 0.59 -19.97
N HIS A 248 2.33 0.28 -20.88
CA HIS A 248 2.33 -0.94 -21.67
C HIS A 248 3.14 -2.02 -20.97
N SER A 249 2.48 -3.08 -20.51
CA SER A 249 3.10 -4.14 -19.72
C SER A 249 2.69 -5.53 -20.19
N SER A 250 3.66 -6.27 -20.75
CA SER A 250 3.47 -7.69 -21.09
C SER A 250 3.09 -8.52 -19.85
N SER A 251 3.61 -8.18 -18.68
CA SER A 251 3.28 -8.88 -17.44
C SER A 251 1.81 -8.66 -17.04
N ALA A 252 1.31 -7.43 -17.15
CA ALA A 252 -0.10 -7.13 -16.89
C ALA A 252 -1.02 -7.79 -17.93
N HIS A 253 -0.65 -7.71 -19.22
CA HIS A 253 -1.35 -8.37 -20.32
C HIS A 253 -1.55 -9.86 -20.02
N TRP A 254 -0.46 -10.59 -19.75
CA TRP A 254 -0.54 -12.03 -19.52
C TRP A 254 -1.24 -12.38 -18.20
N ALA A 255 -1.07 -11.57 -17.15
CA ALA A 255 -1.82 -11.73 -15.90
C ALA A 255 -3.34 -11.69 -16.14
N TYR A 256 -3.80 -10.76 -16.98
CA TYR A 256 -5.21 -10.66 -17.35
C TYR A 256 -5.65 -11.85 -18.22
N VAL A 257 -4.89 -12.17 -19.27
CA VAL A 257 -5.19 -13.29 -20.18
C VAL A 257 -5.29 -14.62 -19.42
N TRP A 258 -4.47 -14.82 -18.40
CA TRP A 258 -4.48 -16.02 -17.56
C TRP A 258 -5.56 -16.01 -16.47
N GLY A 259 -6.31 -14.92 -16.33
CA GLY A 259 -7.34 -14.77 -15.29
C GLY A 259 -6.76 -14.50 -13.90
N VAL A 260 -5.47 -14.14 -13.77
CA VAL A 260 -4.80 -14.01 -12.46
C VAL A 260 -5.06 -12.64 -11.82
N LYS A 261 -5.06 -11.56 -12.60
CA LYS A 261 -5.27 -10.19 -12.12
C LYS A 261 -6.16 -9.41 -13.10
N GLY A 262 -7.32 -8.96 -12.64
CA GLY A 262 -8.30 -8.24 -13.45
C GLY A 262 -8.09 -6.73 -13.43
N ARG A 263 -9.03 -5.98 -14.02
CA ARG A 263 -9.19 -4.54 -13.72
C ARG A 263 -9.80 -4.36 -12.33
N TYR A 264 -9.57 -3.21 -11.72
CA TYR A 264 -10.13 -2.85 -10.41
C TYR A 264 -11.66 -2.99 -10.38
N ASP A 265 -12.31 -2.62 -11.49
CA ASP A 265 -13.76 -2.65 -11.67
C ASP A 265 -14.25 -3.82 -12.54
N GLU A 266 -13.43 -4.86 -12.77
CA GLU A 266 -13.68 -5.94 -13.73
C GLU A 266 -15.11 -6.52 -13.68
N PRO A 267 -15.70 -6.88 -12.52
CA PRO A 267 -17.03 -7.49 -12.50
C PRO A 267 -18.17 -6.55 -12.90
N LYS A 268 -17.95 -5.23 -12.81
CA LYS A 268 -18.94 -4.19 -13.13
C LYS A 268 -18.66 -3.53 -14.49
N ASN A 269 -17.51 -3.84 -15.09
CA ASN A 269 -17.06 -3.22 -16.32
C ASN A 269 -17.55 -4.03 -17.53
N ASP A 270 -18.48 -3.45 -18.28
CA ASP A 270 -19.08 -4.05 -19.47
C ASP A 270 -18.23 -3.89 -20.74
N LYS A 271 -17.19 -3.06 -20.68
CA LYS A 271 -16.28 -2.82 -21.81
C LYS A 271 -15.21 -3.90 -21.87
N THR A 272 -14.86 -4.30 -23.09
CA THR A 272 -13.68 -5.13 -23.34
C THR A 272 -12.44 -4.43 -22.82
N ALA A 273 -11.60 -5.17 -22.07
CA ALA A 273 -10.34 -4.63 -21.55
C ALA A 273 -9.37 -4.36 -22.70
N ASP A 274 -8.75 -3.16 -22.68
CA ASP A 274 -7.55 -2.89 -23.46
C ASP A 274 -6.35 -3.48 -22.71
N LEU A 275 -5.81 -4.58 -23.23
CA LEU A 275 -4.76 -5.34 -22.55
C LEU A 275 -3.41 -4.63 -22.56
N ASP A 276 -3.23 -3.66 -23.46
CA ASP A 276 -2.00 -2.88 -23.54
C ASP A 276 -2.02 -1.70 -22.58
N ASP A 277 -3.17 -1.38 -21.98
CA ASP A 277 -3.35 -0.20 -21.12
C ASP A 277 -3.90 -0.53 -19.71
N LEU A 278 -3.88 -1.81 -19.31
CA LEU A 278 -4.42 -2.24 -18.01
C LEU A 278 -3.86 -1.45 -16.83
N ASN A 279 -2.54 -1.22 -16.81
CA ASN A 279 -1.91 -0.51 -15.71
C ASN A 279 -2.32 0.98 -15.69
N ASP A 280 -2.35 1.63 -16.85
CA ASP A 280 -2.73 3.05 -16.93
C ASP A 280 -4.23 3.24 -16.65
N TYR A 281 -5.07 2.32 -17.10
CA TYR A 281 -6.50 2.29 -16.77
C TYR A 281 -6.73 2.32 -15.25
N ASN A 282 -6.10 1.40 -14.53
CA ASN A 282 -6.25 1.32 -13.08
C ASN A 282 -5.63 2.53 -12.36
N ARG A 283 -4.51 3.07 -12.87
CA ARG A 283 -3.90 4.29 -12.36
C ARG A 283 -4.83 5.50 -12.48
N HIS A 284 -5.57 5.63 -13.58
CA HIS A 284 -6.54 6.71 -13.76
C HIS A 284 -7.72 6.58 -12.78
N LEU A 285 -8.24 5.37 -12.57
CA LEU A 285 -9.27 5.12 -11.56
C LEU A 285 -8.78 5.49 -10.15
N TYR A 286 -7.55 5.12 -9.81
CA TYR A 286 -6.91 5.51 -8.55
C TYR A 286 -6.79 7.03 -8.41
N ARG A 287 -6.28 7.70 -9.46
CA ARG A 287 -6.13 9.16 -9.48
C ARG A 287 -7.45 9.87 -9.27
N ASP A 288 -8.53 9.41 -9.91
CA ASP A 288 -9.85 10.01 -9.77
C ASP A 288 -10.44 9.80 -8.36
N GLU A 289 -10.23 8.62 -7.76
CA GLU A 289 -10.60 8.36 -6.37
C GLU A 289 -9.85 9.30 -5.40
N VAL A 290 -8.54 9.43 -5.56
CA VAL A 290 -7.67 10.32 -4.78
C VAL A 290 -8.06 11.79 -4.92
N ALA A 291 -8.34 12.26 -6.14
CA ALA A 291 -8.81 13.62 -6.37
C ALA A 291 -10.13 13.89 -5.64
N GLY A 292 -11.05 12.93 -5.64
CA GLY A 292 -12.32 13.00 -4.91
C GLY A 292 -12.15 13.05 -3.39
N LEU A 293 -11.14 12.37 -2.83
CA LEU A 293 -10.79 12.42 -1.40
C LEU A 293 -10.25 13.79 -1.00
N ILE A 294 -9.27 14.31 -1.77
CA ILE A 294 -8.66 15.61 -1.50
C ILE A 294 -9.68 16.74 -1.63
N ALA A 295 -10.62 16.63 -2.59
CA ALA A 295 -11.72 17.57 -2.72
C ALA A 295 -12.57 17.68 -1.44
N ARG A 296 -12.71 16.60 -0.66
CA ARG A 296 -13.42 16.62 0.63
C ARG A 296 -12.63 17.32 1.73
N PHE A 297 -11.30 17.26 1.72
CA PHE A 297 -10.48 18.01 2.69
C PHE A 297 -10.67 19.52 2.53
N ASN A 298 -10.86 20.00 1.30
CA ASN A 298 -11.04 21.42 1.01
C ASN A 298 -12.24 22.08 1.72
N SER A 299 -13.23 21.32 2.20
CA SER A 299 -14.34 21.90 2.98
C SER A 299 -13.96 22.28 4.41
N ALA A 300 -12.81 21.78 4.90
CA ALA A 300 -12.31 22.04 6.25
C ALA A 300 -11.14 23.03 6.29
N LEU A 301 -10.65 23.50 5.13
CA LEU A 301 -9.58 24.49 5.03
C LEU A 301 -9.98 25.84 5.65
N LYS A 302 -8.98 26.56 6.18
CA LYS A 302 -9.22 27.92 6.67
C LYS A 302 -9.56 28.86 5.50
N PRO A 303 -10.43 29.86 5.70
CA PRO A 303 -10.72 30.86 4.67
C PRO A 303 -9.45 31.53 4.15
N GLY A 304 -9.28 31.57 2.83
CA GLY A 304 -8.13 32.19 2.16
C GLY A 304 -6.96 31.26 1.88
N GLU A 305 -6.96 30.02 2.39
CA GLU A 305 -5.95 29.03 2.00
C GLU A 305 -6.16 28.52 0.56
N PRO A 306 -5.09 28.24 -0.19
CA PRO A 306 -5.19 27.60 -1.49
C PRO A 306 -5.80 26.20 -1.33
N LYS A 307 -6.62 25.80 -2.30
CA LYS A 307 -7.22 24.46 -2.32
C LYS A 307 -6.14 23.40 -2.52
N LEU A 308 -6.24 22.33 -1.76
CA LEU A 308 -5.48 21.10 -1.96
C LEU A 308 -5.96 20.39 -3.23
N TYR A 309 -5.05 19.70 -3.92
CA TYR A 309 -5.31 18.98 -5.16
C TYR A 309 -4.47 17.67 -5.25
N ALA A 310 -4.95 16.71 -6.04
CA ALA A 310 -4.12 15.57 -6.45
C ALA A 310 -3.16 16.04 -7.55
N PRO A 311 -1.85 15.77 -7.46
CA PRO A 311 -0.92 16.14 -8.51
C PRO A 311 -1.31 15.55 -9.86
N ASP A 312 -0.94 16.23 -10.94
CA ASP A 312 -1.10 15.73 -12.29
C ASP A 312 -0.39 14.38 -12.43
N ILE A 313 -0.99 13.46 -13.17
CA ILE A 313 -0.54 12.06 -13.32
C ILE A 313 0.86 11.94 -13.96
N LYS A 314 1.35 13.01 -14.59
CA LYS A 314 2.67 13.10 -15.21
C LYS A 314 3.75 13.63 -14.27
N PHE A 315 3.37 14.21 -13.14
CA PHE A 315 4.30 14.84 -12.21
C PHE A 315 5.12 13.80 -11.46
N ASN A 316 6.44 14.04 -11.38
CA ASN A 316 7.38 13.30 -10.54
C ASN A 316 7.27 11.77 -10.72
N ARG A 317 7.37 11.32 -11.97
CA ARG A 317 7.26 9.90 -12.36
C ARG A 317 8.64 9.31 -12.59
N GLU A 318 8.86 8.12 -12.05
CA GLU A 318 10.04 7.28 -12.28
C GLU A 318 9.73 6.07 -13.17
N ILE A 319 8.45 5.70 -13.32
CA ILE A 319 8.01 4.54 -14.09
C ILE A 319 7.01 4.93 -15.19
N GLY A 320 7.14 4.27 -16.35
CA GLY A 320 6.21 4.42 -17.48
C GLY A 320 6.56 5.55 -18.43
N ARG A 321 5.61 5.95 -19.28
CA ARG A 321 5.82 6.89 -20.39
C ARG A 321 6.22 8.31 -19.97
N TRP A 322 5.95 8.65 -18.70
CA TRP A 322 6.29 9.95 -18.11
C TRP A 322 7.59 9.91 -17.29
N ALA A 323 8.24 8.76 -17.19
CA ALA A 323 9.44 8.58 -16.38
C ALA A 323 10.54 9.58 -16.76
N GLY A 324 11.03 10.34 -15.78
CA GLY A 324 12.09 11.34 -15.97
C GLY A 324 11.69 12.56 -16.81
N LEU A 325 10.44 12.66 -17.24
CA LEU A 325 9.93 13.85 -17.92
C LEU A 325 9.48 14.91 -16.91
N LYS A 326 9.54 16.16 -17.32
CA LYS A 326 9.45 17.33 -16.45
C LYS A 326 8.11 18.02 -16.66
N PHE A 327 7.20 17.83 -15.71
CA PHE A 327 5.84 18.37 -15.77
C PHE A 327 5.50 19.12 -14.49
N HIS A 328 4.69 20.17 -14.59
CA HIS A 328 4.21 20.91 -13.45
C HIS A 328 3.20 20.09 -12.63
N ALA A 329 3.37 20.07 -11.30
CA ALA A 329 2.58 19.26 -10.38
C ALA A 329 1.07 19.50 -10.44
N GLN A 330 0.64 20.75 -10.66
CA GLN A 330 -0.79 21.07 -10.74
C GLN A 330 -1.37 21.05 -12.16
N THR A 331 -0.70 21.68 -13.13
CA THR A 331 -1.24 21.91 -14.48
C THR A 331 -0.90 20.80 -15.47
N GLY A 332 0.11 19.97 -15.19
CA GLY A 332 0.60 18.97 -16.13
C GLY A 332 1.26 19.55 -17.38
N GLU A 333 1.61 20.84 -17.36
CA GLU A 333 2.35 21.51 -18.43
C GLU A 333 3.82 21.12 -18.39
N PRO A 334 4.48 20.93 -19.55
CA PRO A 334 5.90 20.60 -19.61
C PRO A 334 6.74 21.78 -19.09
N LEU A 335 7.80 21.46 -18.36
CA LEU A 335 8.77 22.40 -17.82
C LEU A 335 10.15 22.13 -18.42
N ASP A 336 10.95 23.18 -18.58
CA ASP A 336 12.37 23.02 -18.89
C ASP A 336 13.16 22.56 -17.65
N ASP A 337 14.43 22.22 -17.85
CA ASP A 337 15.27 21.64 -16.81
C ASP A 337 15.38 22.51 -15.56
N ARG A 338 15.62 23.82 -15.76
CA ARG A 338 15.81 24.76 -14.67
C ARG A 338 14.49 25.04 -13.95
N ALA A 339 13.42 25.26 -14.72
CA ALA A 339 12.09 25.49 -14.16
C ALA A 339 11.62 24.29 -13.34
N TYR A 340 11.93 23.06 -13.77
CA TYR A 340 11.56 21.86 -13.03
C TYR A 340 12.36 21.70 -11.72
N GLU A 341 13.66 22.04 -11.72
CA GLU A 341 14.47 22.03 -10.49
C GLU A 341 13.93 23.03 -9.46
N GLU A 342 13.62 24.26 -9.88
CA GLU A 342 12.97 25.27 -9.03
C GLU A 342 11.57 24.78 -8.56
N HIS A 343 10.80 24.17 -9.46
CA HIS A 343 9.48 23.61 -9.18
C HIS A 343 9.54 22.48 -8.14
N LEU A 344 10.52 21.59 -8.18
CA LEU A 344 10.65 20.53 -7.18
C LEU A 344 10.91 21.08 -5.77
N LEU A 345 11.69 22.15 -5.63
CA LEU A 345 11.92 22.81 -4.33
C LEU A 345 10.61 23.39 -3.75
N GLU A 346 9.74 23.91 -4.62
CA GLU A 346 8.47 24.50 -4.21
C GLU A 346 7.33 23.49 -4.03
N TYR A 347 7.39 22.31 -4.67
CA TYR A 347 6.28 21.35 -4.71
C TYR A 347 6.55 20.03 -3.99
N MET A 348 7.80 19.74 -3.60
CA MET A 348 8.17 18.56 -2.82
C MET A 348 8.70 18.97 -1.44
N PRO A 349 8.53 18.14 -0.38
CA PRO A 349 9.05 18.48 0.94
C PRO A 349 10.59 18.54 0.92
N SER A 350 11.16 19.69 1.28
CA SER A 350 12.59 19.84 1.51
C SER A 350 12.99 19.46 2.95
N ALA A 351 14.30 19.47 3.24
CA ALA A 351 14.79 19.29 4.61
C ALA A 351 14.31 20.42 5.54
N GLU A 352 14.22 21.65 5.05
CA GLU A 352 13.70 22.82 5.76
C GLU A 352 12.20 22.70 6.00
N ASP A 353 11.43 22.23 5.01
CA ASP A 353 9.99 21.99 5.16
C ASP A 353 9.71 20.92 6.22
N LYS A 354 10.49 19.84 6.20
CA LYS A 354 10.41 18.78 7.22
C LYS A 354 10.77 19.32 8.60
N LYS A 355 11.84 20.13 8.71
CA LYS A 355 12.19 20.77 9.97
C LYS A 355 11.05 21.67 10.47
N LEU A 356 10.48 22.50 9.60
CA LEU A 356 9.34 23.36 9.93
C LEU A 356 8.13 22.53 10.40
N LEU A 357 7.81 21.43 9.71
CA LEU A 357 6.73 20.52 10.11
C LEU A 357 6.98 19.98 11.52
N LEU A 358 8.18 19.47 11.79
CA LEU A 358 8.53 18.92 13.10
C LEU A 358 8.53 19.98 14.21
N ASP A 359 8.99 21.21 13.90
CA ASP A 359 8.94 22.34 14.82
C ASP A 359 7.48 22.70 15.15
N ILE A 360 6.56 22.70 14.17
CA ILE A 360 5.12 22.90 14.40
C ILE A 360 4.56 21.77 15.27
N ILE A 361 4.80 20.50 14.91
CA ILE A 361 4.30 19.33 15.65
C ILE A 361 4.78 19.34 17.11
N GLY A 362 6.04 19.72 17.34
CA GLY A 362 6.64 19.76 18.68
C GLY A 362 6.21 20.95 19.54
N SER A 363 5.82 22.08 18.92
CA SER A 363 5.45 23.31 19.64
C SER A 363 3.94 23.49 19.82
N GLU A 364 3.13 23.07 18.85
CA GLU A 364 1.69 23.32 18.82
C GLU A 364 0.89 22.06 19.14
N LYS A 365 0.51 21.86 20.40
CA LYS A 365 -0.23 20.66 20.85
C LYS A 365 -1.55 20.40 20.11
N LYS A 366 -2.11 21.40 19.44
CA LYS A 366 -3.37 21.32 18.68
C LYS A 366 -3.14 21.30 17.17
N TRP A 367 -1.95 20.89 16.72
CA TRP A 367 -1.63 20.78 15.29
C TRP A 367 -2.53 19.79 14.53
N ILE A 368 -3.14 18.85 15.27
CA ILE A 368 -4.14 17.89 14.79
C ILE A 368 -5.35 17.90 15.74
N VAL A 369 -6.56 17.86 15.20
CA VAL A 369 -7.79 17.72 16.01
C VAL A 369 -7.80 16.36 16.71
N GLU A 370 -8.15 16.30 18.00
CA GLU A 370 -8.26 15.02 18.72
C GLU A 370 -9.47 14.21 18.25
N LYS A 371 -9.36 12.88 18.33
CA LYS A 371 -10.45 11.98 18.01
C LYS A 371 -11.25 11.60 19.27
N GLU A 372 -12.30 12.35 19.55
CA GLU A 372 -13.14 12.12 20.72
C GLU A 372 -14.16 10.97 20.50
N GLY A 373 -14.40 10.17 21.55
CA GLY A 373 -15.45 9.14 21.57
C GLY A 373 -15.23 7.95 20.62
N ALA A 374 -14.04 7.83 20.02
CA ALA A 374 -13.69 6.70 19.18
C ALA A 374 -13.38 5.46 20.04
N ARG A 375 -13.81 4.29 19.54
CA ARG A 375 -13.40 3.02 20.12
C ARG A 375 -11.90 2.81 19.93
N ASP A 376 -11.30 2.07 20.85
CA ASP A 376 -9.90 1.69 20.80
C ASP A 376 -9.60 0.91 19.50
N PRO A 377 -8.63 1.35 18.69
CA PRO A 377 -8.23 0.65 17.47
C PRO A 377 -7.97 -0.84 17.69
N LEU A 378 -7.30 -1.21 18.80
CA LEU A 378 -6.91 -2.60 19.09
C LEU A 378 -8.09 -3.44 19.59
N GLU A 379 -9.03 -2.87 20.35
CA GLU A 379 -10.25 -3.60 20.75
C GLU A 379 -11.11 -4.01 19.54
N THR A 380 -11.03 -3.25 18.45
CA THR A 380 -11.81 -3.47 17.24
C THR A 380 -11.05 -4.22 16.15
N ILE A 381 -9.85 -4.76 16.43
CA ILE A 381 -9.00 -5.40 15.40
C ILE A 381 -9.65 -6.68 14.85
N GLY A 382 -10.29 -7.48 15.70
CA GLY A 382 -10.97 -8.71 15.28
C GLY A 382 -12.40 -8.52 14.76
N GLU A 383 -12.90 -7.30 14.69
CA GLU A 383 -14.28 -7.04 14.24
C GLU A 383 -14.42 -7.16 12.73
N VAL A 384 -15.52 -7.79 12.29
CA VAL A 384 -15.84 -7.89 10.86
C VAL A 384 -16.23 -6.51 10.32
N ARG A 385 -15.40 -5.98 9.41
CA ARG A 385 -15.64 -4.69 8.74
C ARG A 385 -16.24 -4.87 7.34
N LYS A 386 -17.02 -3.86 6.89
CA LYS A 386 -17.42 -3.77 5.48
C LYS A 386 -16.17 -3.55 4.64
N SER A 387 -16.06 -4.26 3.51
CA SER A 387 -14.90 -4.21 2.61
C SER A 387 -14.57 -2.79 2.14
N ALA A 388 -13.28 -2.49 1.99
CA ALA A 388 -12.74 -1.23 1.49
C ALA A 388 -13.25 -0.78 0.12
N ILE A 389 -13.85 -1.69 -0.66
CA ILE A 389 -14.40 -1.40 -1.99
C ILE A 389 -15.48 -0.30 -1.94
N ASN A 390 -16.13 -0.09 -0.79
CA ASN A 390 -17.20 0.90 -0.60
C ASN A 390 -16.77 2.15 0.18
N LEU A 391 -15.48 2.32 0.47
CA LEU A 391 -14.87 3.50 1.09
C LEU A 391 -14.05 4.27 0.05
#